data_AF-A0A853D5H3-F1
#
_entry.id   AF-A0A853D5H3-F1
#
_cell.length_a   1.000
_cell.length_b   1.000
_cell.length_c   1.000
_cell.angle_alpha   90.00
_cell.angle_beta   90.00
_cell.angle_gamma   90.00
#
_symmetry.space_group_name_H-M   'P 1'
#
loop_
_entity.id
_entity.type
_entity.pdbx_description
1 polymer ?
#
loop_
_entity_poly.entity_id
_entity_poly.type
_entity_poly.pdbx_seq_one_letter_code
_entity_poly.pdbx_strand_id
1 'polypeptide(L)'
;MKPLLHITVLLSVSFTLAQSGLYNSGNFTVQNNAQIGLHTDFINDGNFDQTTGLVGFYGNRPIIVSGSIPPTLWDTEILMSGNVFLQNTLLVRNNVNFIDGDFLSPTNISAVNLNFMDTGFFTGESDASKVTGFAAITNQDVFSFPVGDSAQLRPLILNSQGNTPLAVCAYFFENPSNPDTILQGFDTEQKVRDIGTVSDREFWIIQSDVPAQVTISWNSRSSLATIPNATLESIIVVGWSKASNQWVIIGNSAISGDLAQGFITSQTFVPSDYAAITFGTIPLPTDTFAVENPTLGNYFLSPNGDGINDFLVIDGMEESPNNSLRIFNRFGQKVFEKFNYINEFNGVSNTGSFVVSQDAGLPEGVYFYLVSLDDLELQYTGFLFLDR
;
A
#
# COMPACT_ATOMS: atom_id res chain seq x y z
N MET A 1 -11.43 70.60 67.05
CA MET A 1 -11.03 70.36 65.64
C MET A 1 -9.59 69.84 65.63
N LYS A 2 -9.38 68.57 65.28
CA LYS A 2 -8.08 68.02 64.86
C LYS A 2 -8.32 67.24 63.55
N PRO A 3 -7.51 67.45 62.51
CA PRO A 3 -7.77 66.92 61.18
C PRO A 3 -7.26 65.47 61.01
N LEU A 4 -7.81 64.85 59.97
CA LEU A 4 -7.68 63.48 59.45
C LEU A 4 -6.30 62.81 59.52
N LEU A 5 -6.30 61.47 59.45
CA LEU A 5 -5.59 60.78 58.37
C LEU A 5 -6.33 59.48 58.00
N HIS A 6 -7.00 59.45 56.85
CA HIS A 6 -7.50 58.19 56.27
C HIS A 6 -6.38 57.62 55.40
N ILE A 7 -5.80 56.51 55.84
CA ILE A 7 -4.82 55.76 55.04
C ILE A 7 -5.60 54.87 54.08
N THR A 8 -5.62 55.22 52.81
CA THR A 8 -6.11 54.34 51.74
C THR A 8 -5.02 53.33 51.44
N VAL A 9 -5.24 52.07 51.81
CA VAL A 9 -4.35 50.95 51.46
C VAL A 9 -4.59 50.60 50.00
N LEU A 10 -3.60 50.87 49.14
CA LEU A 10 -3.60 50.44 47.75
C LEU A 10 -3.09 48.98 47.71
N LEU A 11 -3.98 48.02 47.51
CA LEU A 11 -3.59 46.63 47.23
C LEU A 11 -3.20 46.52 45.75
N SER A 12 -1.90 46.48 45.45
CA SER A 12 -1.41 46.12 44.13
C SER A 12 -1.38 44.59 43.99
N VAL A 13 -2.27 44.05 43.16
CA VAL A 13 -2.24 42.63 42.76
C VAL A 13 -1.29 42.49 41.57
N SER A 14 -0.14 41.86 41.78
CA SER A 14 0.79 41.49 40.71
C SER A 14 0.40 40.12 40.19
N PHE A 15 -0.06 40.02 38.94
CA PHE A 15 -0.21 38.74 38.25
C PHE A 15 1.17 38.33 37.71
N THR A 16 1.79 37.31 38.31
CA THR A 16 2.95 36.66 37.72
C THR A 16 2.45 35.59 36.75
N LEU A 17 2.74 35.76 35.45
CA LEU A 17 2.59 34.67 34.49
C LEU A 17 3.75 33.70 34.72
N ALA A 18 3.46 32.52 35.24
CA ALA A 18 4.45 31.44 35.30
C ALA A 18 4.81 31.02 33.86
N GLN A 19 6.07 30.70 33.63
CA GLN A 19 6.55 30.21 32.33
C GLN A 19 5.86 28.88 32.02
N SER A 20 5.21 28.79 30.85
CA SER A 20 4.39 27.64 30.46
C SER A 20 5.19 26.43 29.93
N GLY A 21 6.52 26.53 29.90
CA GLY A 21 7.42 25.52 29.33
C GLY A 21 8.89 25.81 29.56
N LEU A 22 9.78 24.85 29.30
CA LEU A 22 11.20 25.08 29.16
C LEU A 22 11.44 25.88 27.86
N TYR A 23 11.76 27.16 28.00
CA TYR A 23 12.04 28.05 26.86
C TYR A 23 13.55 28.24 26.70
N ASN A 24 14.08 27.86 25.55
CA ASN A 24 15.44 28.17 25.14
C ASN A 24 15.44 29.23 24.03
N SER A 25 16.15 30.33 24.24
CA SER A 25 16.40 31.38 23.23
C SER A 25 17.89 31.69 23.04
N GLY A 26 18.76 30.86 23.65
CA GLY A 26 20.21 31.02 23.61
C GLY A 26 20.90 29.74 23.15
N ASN A 27 22.14 29.54 23.58
CA ASN A 27 22.85 28.28 23.37
C ASN A 27 22.61 27.38 24.58
N PHE A 28 21.90 26.29 24.38
CA PHE A 28 21.68 25.26 25.38
C PHE A 28 22.42 23.99 24.96
N THR A 29 23.21 23.43 25.89
CA THR A 29 23.96 22.20 25.66
C THR A 29 23.83 21.32 26.89
N VAL A 30 23.46 20.06 26.69
CA VAL A 30 23.57 19.03 27.72
C VAL A 30 24.95 18.40 27.61
N GLN A 31 25.69 18.41 28.73
CA GLN A 31 27.07 17.95 28.79
C GLN A 31 27.23 16.79 29.78
N ASN A 32 28.34 16.06 29.68
CA ASN A 32 28.79 15.08 30.68
C ASN A 32 27.76 13.98 31.01
N ASN A 33 27.03 13.48 30.02
CA ASN A 33 25.97 12.47 30.19
C ASN A 33 24.86 12.89 31.17
N ALA A 34 24.63 14.20 31.32
CA ALA A 34 23.54 14.69 32.16
C ALA A 34 22.18 14.19 31.64
N GLN A 35 21.24 14.03 32.58
CA GLN A 35 19.88 13.58 32.33
C GLN A 35 18.91 14.70 32.69
N ILE A 36 18.04 15.06 31.77
CA ILE A 36 17.02 16.09 31.94
C ILE A 36 15.66 15.45 31.73
N GLY A 37 14.76 15.60 32.71
CA GLY A 37 13.37 15.22 32.58
C GLY A 37 12.47 16.42 32.34
N LEU A 38 11.76 16.40 31.21
CA LEU A 38 10.78 17.41 30.83
C LEU A 38 9.38 16.97 31.28
N HIS A 39 8.74 17.83 32.07
CA HIS A 39 7.37 17.66 32.55
C HIS A 39 6.44 18.79 32.07
N THR A 40 6.89 19.58 31.09
CA THR A 40 6.24 20.79 30.59
C THR A 40 6.63 20.99 29.13
N ASP A 41 5.97 21.92 28.44
CA ASP A 41 6.24 22.21 27.02
C ASP A 41 7.72 22.55 26.80
N PHE A 42 8.27 22.12 25.67
CA PHE A 42 9.64 22.41 25.26
C PHE A 42 9.62 23.37 24.07
N ILE A 43 10.06 24.59 24.29
CA ILE A 43 10.03 25.67 23.29
C ILE A 43 11.48 26.03 22.96
N ASN A 44 11.91 25.77 21.73
CA ASN A 44 13.28 26.00 21.30
C ASN A 44 13.38 27.03 20.16
N ASP A 45 13.84 28.23 20.50
CA ASP A 45 14.15 29.32 19.58
C ASP A 45 15.66 29.62 19.51
N GLY A 46 16.48 28.80 20.17
CA GLY A 46 17.93 28.93 20.21
C GLY A 46 18.64 27.66 19.75
N ASN A 47 19.97 27.70 19.68
CA ASN A 47 20.74 26.49 19.40
C ASN A 47 20.57 25.52 20.58
N PHE A 48 20.11 24.31 20.29
CA PHE A 48 20.02 23.22 21.25
C PHE A 48 20.73 22.02 20.66
N ASP A 49 21.95 21.81 21.13
CA ASP A 49 22.82 20.75 20.63
C ASP A 49 23.27 19.88 21.79
N GLN A 50 22.90 18.61 21.73
CA GLN A 50 23.41 17.58 22.63
C GLN A 50 24.43 16.71 21.92
N THR A 51 25.61 16.63 22.53
CA THR A 51 26.63 15.67 22.12
C THR A 51 26.59 14.39 22.93
N THR A 52 26.07 14.45 24.17
CA THR A 52 25.86 13.29 25.06
C THR A 52 24.72 13.58 26.06
N GLY A 53 24.23 12.53 26.73
CA GLY A 53 23.19 12.65 27.76
C GLY A 53 21.78 12.35 27.24
N LEU A 54 20.82 12.47 28.15
CA LEU A 54 19.41 12.10 27.95
C LEU A 54 18.50 13.30 28.19
N VAL A 55 17.57 13.56 27.27
CA VAL A 55 16.38 14.37 27.52
C VAL A 55 15.15 13.47 27.44
N GLY A 56 14.48 13.23 28.55
CA GLY A 56 13.26 12.43 28.61
C GLY A 56 12.01 13.29 28.75
N PHE A 57 10.89 12.80 28.21
CA PHE A 57 9.57 13.38 28.38
C PHE A 57 8.76 12.53 29.37
N TYR A 58 8.22 13.15 30.42
CA TYR A 58 7.58 12.44 31.52
C TYR A 58 6.31 13.14 32.03
N GLY A 59 5.26 12.36 32.26
CA GLY A 59 4.00 12.88 32.81
C GLY A 59 2.75 12.30 32.17
N ASN A 60 1.61 12.91 32.49
CA ASN A 60 0.28 12.46 32.08
C ASN A 60 -0.53 13.54 31.36
N ARG A 61 0.10 14.68 31.07
CA ARG A 61 -0.48 15.77 30.29
C ARG A 61 0.31 15.90 29.00
N PRO A 62 -0.32 16.30 27.89
CA PRO A 62 0.40 16.62 26.66
C PRO A 62 1.60 17.53 26.90
N ILE A 63 2.75 17.19 26.32
CA ILE A 63 3.89 18.10 26.18
C ILE A 63 3.98 18.51 24.72
N ILE A 64 4.08 19.81 24.46
CA ILE A 64 4.27 20.36 23.13
C ILE A 64 5.76 20.67 22.92
N VAL A 65 6.33 20.14 21.83
CA VAL A 65 7.67 20.53 21.33
C VAL A 65 7.47 21.54 20.21
N SER A 66 7.95 22.76 20.41
CA SER A 66 7.70 23.89 19.51
C SER A 66 8.91 24.84 19.45
N GLY A 67 8.76 25.97 18.74
CA GLY A 67 9.80 26.97 18.54
C GLY A 67 10.28 27.00 17.09
N SER A 68 11.18 27.94 16.80
CA SER A 68 11.68 28.25 15.46
C SER A 68 12.89 27.43 15.03
N ILE A 69 13.59 26.78 15.97
CA ILE A 69 14.78 25.98 15.70
C ILE A 69 14.55 24.54 16.18
N PRO A 70 14.68 23.52 15.30
CA PRO A 70 14.61 22.12 15.72
C PRO A 70 15.68 21.79 16.77
N PRO A 71 15.31 21.29 17.97
CA PRO A 71 16.29 20.83 18.93
C PRO A 71 16.92 19.51 18.51
N THR A 72 18.24 19.38 18.74
CA THR A 72 18.98 18.14 18.51
C THR A 72 19.32 17.45 19.83
N LEU A 73 18.78 16.25 20.01
CA LEU A 73 19.00 15.39 21.16
C LEU A 73 19.99 14.27 20.84
N TRP A 74 20.75 13.86 21.84
CA TRP A 74 21.62 12.68 21.73
C TRP A 74 20.77 11.42 21.98
N ASP A 75 20.32 11.25 23.22
CA ASP A 75 19.32 10.26 23.62
C ASP A 75 18.04 10.96 24.06
N THR A 76 16.90 10.35 23.74
CA THR A 76 15.59 10.74 24.25
C THR A 76 14.79 9.53 24.68
N GLU A 77 13.90 9.73 25.66
CA GLU A 77 12.93 8.71 26.03
C GLU A 77 11.55 9.32 26.28
N ILE A 78 10.52 8.49 26.14
CA ILE A 78 9.14 8.89 26.35
C ILE A 78 8.46 7.93 27.33
N LEU A 79 7.98 8.49 28.43
CA LEU A 79 7.11 7.84 29.41
C LEU A 79 5.95 8.81 29.70
N MET A 80 5.06 8.91 28.71
CA MET A 80 4.05 9.96 28.63
C MET A 80 2.71 9.41 28.16
N SER A 81 1.81 9.11 29.10
CA SER A 81 0.43 8.72 28.74
C SER A 81 -0.36 9.83 28.06
N GLY A 82 0.10 11.09 28.16
CA GLY A 82 -0.46 12.25 27.48
C GLY A 82 0.12 12.53 26.09
N ASN A 83 1.07 11.71 25.62
CA ASN A 83 1.82 11.86 24.37
C ASN A 83 2.66 13.15 24.27
N VAL A 84 3.57 13.18 23.29
CA VAL A 84 4.38 14.36 22.95
C VAL A 84 3.94 14.88 21.58
N PHE A 85 3.50 16.14 21.51
CA PHE A 85 3.02 16.77 20.28
C PHE A 85 4.13 17.61 19.66
N LEU A 86 4.53 17.27 18.44
CA LEU A 86 5.53 17.98 17.67
C LEU A 86 4.87 19.08 16.85
N GLN A 87 5.21 20.33 17.13
CA GLN A 87 4.95 21.50 16.27
C GLN A 87 6.22 21.96 15.54
N ASN A 88 7.38 21.45 15.96
CA ASN A 88 8.63 21.53 15.24
C ASN A 88 9.32 20.15 15.27
N THR A 89 10.22 19.91 14.32
CA THR A 89 10.95 18.65 14.21
C THR A 89 11.83 18.40 15.43
N LEU A 90 11.88 17.15 15.87
CA LEU A 90 12.79 16.70 16.92
C LEU A 90 13.88 15.83 16.29
N LEU A 91 15.13 16.26 16.39
CA LEU A 91 16.27 15.55 15.83
C LEU A 91 16.92 14.68 16.90
N VAL A 92 17.18 13.40 16.61
CA VAL A 92 17.78 12.44 17.56
C VAL A 92 18.95 11.72 16.91
N ARG A 93 20.13 11.78 17.53
CA ARG A 93 21.37 11.22 16.96
C ARG A 93 21.69 9.78 17.38
N ASN A 94 21.19 9.33 18.53
CA ASN A 94 21.55 8.02 19.08
C ASN A 94 20.34 7.15 19.38
N ASN A 95 19.60 7.36 20.48
CA ASN A 95 18.47 6.49 20.82
C ASN A 95 17.17 7.26 21.10
N VAL A 96 16.05 6.75 20.58
CA VAL A 96 14.70 7.03 21.09
C VAL A 96 14.20 5.80 21.84
N ASN A 97 14.06 5.91 23.15
CA ASN A 97 13.49 4.85 23.98
C ASN A 97 11.98 5.08 24.21
N PHE A 98 11.17 4.24 23.58
CA PHE A 98 9.72 4.19 23.73
C PHE A 98 9.37 3.36 24.98
N ILE A 99 9.00 4.02 26.08
CA ILE A 99 8.56 3.33 27.31
C ILE A 99 7.03 3.30 27.37
N ASP A 100 6.38 4.45 27.15
CA ASP A 100 4.93 4.59 27.05
C ASP A 100 4.57 5.91 26.33
N GLY A 101 3.54 5.86 25.48
CA GLY A 101 3.03 7.02 24.75
C GLY A 101 3.66 7.24 23.37
N ASP A 102 3.00 8.09 22.59
CA ASP A 102 3.34 8.35 21.20
C ASP A 102 4.02 9.72 21.01
N PHE A 103 4.94 9.80 20.05
CA PHE A 103 5.29 11.07 19.42
C PHE A 103 4.28 11.36 18.31
N LEU A 104 3.56 12.46 18.44
CA LEU A 104 2.52 12.89 17.51
C LEU A 104 3.03 14.04 16.66
N SER A 105 3.19 13.83 15.37
CA SER A 105 3.50 14.91 14.41
C SER A 105 2.30 15.21 13.51
N PRO A 106 2.20 16.41 12.92
CA PRO A 106 1.07 16.78 12.10
C PRO A 106 0.99 15.91 10.84
N THR A 107 -0.16 15.27 10.64
CA THR A 107 -0.42 14.35 9.51
C THR A 107 -0.39 15.04 8.14
N ASN A 108 -0.54 16.36 8.10
CA ASN A 108 -0.59 17.17 6.88
C ASN A 108 0.70 17.99 6.63
N ILE A 109 1.72 17.90 7.50
CA ILE A 109 2.96 18.68 7.37
C ILE A 109 4.17 17.75 7.57
N SER A 110 4.66 17.13 6.48
CA SER A 110 5.80 16.19 6.54
C SER A 110 7.11 16.81 7.01
N ALA A 111 7.23 18.14 6.94
CA ALA A 111 8.39 18.89 7.43
C ALA A 111 8.51 18.89 8.96
N VAL A 112 7.46 18.54 9.70
CA VAL A 112 7.47 18.38 11.16
C VAL A 112 7.43 16.89 11.47
N ASN A 113 8.53 16.35 11.99
CA ASN A 113 8.69 14.92 12.21
C ASN A 113 9.60 14.60 13.41
N LEU A 114 9.60 13.34 13.83
CA LEU A 114 10.67 12.77 14.65
C LEU A 114 11.76 12.22 13.72
N ASN A 115 12.97 12.79 13.76
CA ASN A 115 14.04 12.47 12.83
C ASN A 115 15.19 11.71 13.50
N PHE A 116 15.49 10.52 12.99
CA PHE A 116 16.63 9.71 13.39
C PHE A 116 17.84 10.02 12.50
N MET A 117 18.84 10.68 13.07
CA MET A 117 20.02 11.16 12.34
C MET A 117 21.15 10.14 12.35
N ASP A 118 21.84 9.98 11.23
CA ASP A 118 23.08 9.22 11.07
C ASP A 118 22.99 7.78 11.60
N THR A 119 23.39 7.53 12.85
CA THR A 119 23.30 6.21 13.49
C THR A 119 22.13 6.06 14.45
N GLY A 120 21.20 7.02 14.44
CA GLY A 120 20.05 7.08 15.32
C GLY A 120 19.15 5.87 15.15
N PHE A 121 18.80 5.24 16.27
CA PHE A 121 17.92 4.09 16.37
C PHE A 121 16.86 4.32 17.45
N PHE A 122 16.01 3.31 17.65
CA PHE A 122 15.02 3.30 18.73
C PHE A 122 14.92 1.92 19.37
N THR A 123 14.31 1.90 20.55
CA THR A 123 13.95 0.68 21.28
C THR A 123 12.60 0.84 21.96
N GLY A 124 11.85 -0.26 22.10
CA GLY A 124 10.63 -0.29 22.94
C GLY A 124 9.34 0.09 22.21
N GLU A 125 9.39 0.18 20.88
CA GLU A 125 8.22 0.42 20.06
C GLU A 125 7.15 -0.66 20.26
N SER A 126 5.89 -0.25 20.27
CA SER A 126 4.74 -1.15 20.40
C SER A 126 3.47 -0.49 19.88
N ASP A 127 2.36 -1.22 19.89
CA ASP A 127 1.04 -0.64 19.59
C ASP A 127 0.70 0.55 20.50
N ALA A 128 1.24 0.60 21.72
CA ALA A 128 1.02 1.66 22.71
C ALA A 128 2.09 2.76 22.71
N SER A 129 3.20 2.59 21.99
CA SER A 129 4.28 3.57 21.98
C SER A 129 5.03 3.56 20.65
N LYS A 130 4.80 4.61 19.85
CA LYS A 130 5.27 4.73 18.46
C LYS A 130 5.19 6.19 17.98
N VAL A 131 5.40 6.41 16.68
CA VAL A 131 5.13 7.68 16.02
C VAL A 131 3.77 7.61 15.32
N THR A 132 2.88 8.57 15.61
CA THR A 132 1.67 8.79 14.80
C THR A 132 1.82 10.11 14.05
N GLY A 133 1.75 10.03 12.72
CA GLY A 133 2.18 11.08 11.82
C GLY A 133 3.51 10.71 11.14
N PHE A 134 4.33 11.72 10.85
CA PHE A 134 5.62 11.57 10.20
C PHE A 134 6.79 11.31 11.15
N ALA A 135 7.56 10.27 10.81
CA ALA A 135 8.93 10.03 11.24
C ALA A 135 9.90 10.23 10.05
N ALA A 136 11.16 10.52 10.32
CA ALA A 136 12.17 10.73 9.30
C ALA A 136 13.51 10.08 9.66
N ILE A 137 14.34 9.84 8.66
CA ILE A 137 15.75 9.50 8.83
C ILE A 137 16.63 10.44 8.02
N THR A 138 17.85 10.67 8.49
CA THR A 138 18.87 11.47 7.81
C THR A 138 20.16 10.66 7.72
N ASN A 139 20.77 10.56 6.53
CA ASN A 139 22.02 9.82 6.27
C ASN A 139 21.99 8.34 6.69
N GLN A 140 20.91 7.65 6.37
CA GLN A 140 20.74 6.21 6.60
C GLN A 140 20.32 5.53 5.31
N ASP A 141 20.69 4.27 5.12
CA ASP A 141 20.31 3.48 3.93
C ASP A 141 19.24 2.43 4.26
N VAL A 142 19.33 1.79 5.42
CA VAL A 142 18.35 0.80 5.91
C VAL A 142 17.74 1.27 7.23
N PHE A 143 16.42 1.34 7.31
CA PHE A 143 15.71 1.73 8.53
C PHE A 143 14.30 1.15 8.62
N SER A 144 13.82 0.88 9.84
CA SER A 144 12.43 0.49 10.10
C SER A 144 11.71 1.64 10.77
N PHE A 145 10.79 2.31 10.07
CA PHE A 145 10.06 3.43 10.64
C PHE A 145 9.07 2.96 11.71
N PRO A 146 9.13 3.46 12.96
CA PRO A 146 8.20 3.07 14.04
C PRO A 146 6.89 3.85 13.93
N VAL A 147 6.24 3.84 12.77
CA VAL A 147 5.01 4.58 12.49
C VAL A 147 3.77 3.72 12.72
N GLY A 148 2.66 4.36 13.07
CA GLY A 148 1.37 3.69 13.26
C GLY A 148 0.23 4.68 13.43
N ASP A 149 -0.98 4.15 13.58
CA ASP A 149 -2.16 4.96 13.87
C ASP A 149 -2.43 4.98 15.39
N SER A 150 -3.60 5.46 15.83
CA SER A 150 -3.92 5.50 17.26
C SER A 150 -3.98 4.12 17.94
N ALA A 151 -4.03 3.02 17.18
CA ALA A 151 -4.27 1.68 17.72
C ALA A 151 -3.12 0.70 17.51
N GLN A 152 -2.43 0.74 16.36
CA GLN A 152 -1.46 -0.27 15.97
C GLN A 152 -0.18 0.33 15.42
N LEU A 153 0.94 -0.30 15.77
CA LEU A 153 2.22 -0.11 15.12
C LEU A 153 2.18 -0.78 13.75
N ARG A 154 2.54 -0.03 12.71
CA ARG A 154 2.48 -0.45 11.31
C ARG A 154 3.78 -0.05 10.60
N PRO A 155 4.90 -0.71 10.95
CA PRO A 155 6.21 -0.28 10.48
C PRO A 155 6.34 -0.41 8.98
N LEU A 156 7.13 0.50 8.41
CA LEU A 156 7.64 0.39 7.05
C LEU A 156 9.15 0.25 7.12
N ILE A 157 9.69 -0.81 6.54
CA ILE A 157 11.14 -1.00 6.41
C ILE A 157 11.57 -0.42 5.07
N LEU A 158 12.50 0.52 5.10
CA LEU A 158 13.16 1.08 3.93
C LEU A 158 14.52 0.41 3.74
N ASN A 159 14.81 -0.03 2.52
CA ASN A 159 16.11 -0.55 2.11
C ASN A 159 16.57 0.18 0.84
N SER A 160 17.38 1.23 1.03
CA SER A 160 17.81 2.15 -0.02
C SER A 160 19.06 1.63 -0.73
N GLN A 161 19.22 1.93 -2.01
CA GLN A 161 20.40 1.56 -2.80
C GLN A 161 21.63 2.47 -2.54
N GLY A 162 21.66 3.16 -1.40
CA GLY A 162 22.72 4.07 -1.01
C GLY A 162 22.31 4.92 0.19
N ASN A 163 23.23 5.77 0.66
CA ASN A 163 22.96 6.72 1.74
C ASN A 163 21.81 7.65 1.35
N THR A 164 20.74 7.65 2.15
CA THR A 164 19.58 8.51 1.94
C THR A 164 19.73 9.79 2.74
N PRO A 165 19.92 10.97 2.10
CA PRO A 165 20.10 12.23 2.82
C PRO A 165 18.90 12.57 3.69
N LEU A 166 17.69 12.26 3.22
CA LEU A 166 16.44 12.39 3.96
C LEU A 166 15.44 11.38 3.43
N ALA A 167 14.81 10.62 4.32
CA ALA A 167 13.55 9.94 4.03
C ALA A 167 12.51 10.24 5.10
N VAL A 168 11.26 10.37 4.69
CA VAL A 168 10.13 10.71 5.58
C VAL A 168 9.01 9.70 5.37
N CYS A 169 8.49 9.14 6.44
CA CYS A 169 7.48 8.08 6.42
C CYS A 169 6.31 8.40 7.36
N ALA A 170 5.09 8.11 6.93
CA ALA A 170 3.89 8.07 7.78
C ALA A 170 2.97 6.94 7.36
N TYR A 171 2.14 6.49 8.29
CA TYR A 171 1.11 5.47 8.09
C TYR A 171 -0.28 6.04 8.38
N PHE A 172 -1.25 5.64 7.56
CA PHE A 172 -2.64 6.07 7.67
C PHE A 172 -3.57 4.86 7.54
N PHE A 173 -4.38 4.62 8.58
CA PHE A 173 -5.47 3.65 8.50
C PHE A 173 -6.77 4.37 8.06
N GLU A 174 -6.77 4.83 6.82
CA GLU A 174 -7.83 5.63 6.22
C GLU A 174 -8.05 5.21 4.78
N ASN A 175 -9.22 5.52 4.23
CA ASN A 175 -9.50 5.27 2.82
C ASN A 175 -8.65 6.23 1.95
N PRO A 176 -7.76 5.72 1.07
CA PRO A 176 -6.93 6.58 0.23
C PRO A 176 -7.73 7.55 -0.65
N SER A 177 -8.92 7.17 -1.11
CA SER A 177 -9.78 8.02 -1.96
C SER A 177 -10.36 9.22 -1.22
N ASN A 178 -10.59 9.10 0.09
CA ASN A 178 -11.14 10.16 0.92
C ASN A 178 -10.58 10.07 2.36
N PRO A 179 -9.30 10.45 2.55
CA PRO A 179 -8.69 10.46 3.85
C PRO A 179 -9.24 11.59 4.72
N ASP A 180 -9.30 11.36 6.03
CA ASP A 180 -9.79 12.31 7.03
C ASP A 180 -8.69 13.27 7.51
N THR A 181 -7.43 12.81 7.53
CA THR A 181 -6.32 13.53 8.17
C THR A 181 -5.41 14.31 7.22
N ILE A 182 -5.55 14.09 5.91
CA ILE A 182 -4.81 14.80 4.86
C ILE A 182 -5.77 15.35 3.81
N LEU A 183 -5.39 16.46 3.17
CA LEU A 183 -6.25 17.13 2.17
C LEU A 183 -6.24 16.47 0.80
N GLN A 184 -5.21 15.69 0.49
CA GLN A 184 -5.05 15.03 -0.80
C GLN A 184 -5.65 13.63 -0.74
N GLY A 185 -6.66 13.36 -1.58
CA GLY A 185 -7.16 12.01 -1.84
C GLY A 185 -6.50 11.37 -3.07
N PHE A 186 -6.54 10.05 -3.10
CA PHE A 186 -5.96 9.15 -4.10
C PHE A 186 -7.04 8.17 -4.56
N ASP A 187 -7.87 8.59 -5.51
CA ASP A 187 -9.00 7.80 -6.01
C ASP A 187 -8.57 6.38 -6.45
N THR A 188 -9.00 5.36 -5.70
CA THR A 188 -8.69 3.94 -5.90
C THR A 188 -9.16 3.40 -7.25
N GLU A 189 -10.06 4.10 -7.95
CA GLU A 189 -10.49 3.74 -9.30
C GLU A 189 -9.66 4.43 -10.40
N GLN A 190 -8.87 5.46 -10.10
CA GLN A 190 -7.88 6.00 -11.03
C GLN A 190 -6.63 5.12 -10.98
N LYS A 191 -6.63 4.05 -11.76
CA LYS A 191 -5.55 3.04 -11.80
C LYS A 191 -5.27 2.58 -13.23
N VAL A 192 -4.05 2.10 -13.47
CA VAL A 192 -3.73 1.39 -14.73
C VAL A 192 -4.57 0.13 -14.87
N ARG A 193 -4.84 -0.28 -16.10
CA ARG A 193 -5.65 -1.47 -16.42
C ARG A 193 -5.11 -2.75 -15.76
N ASP A 194 -3.80 -2.82 -15.59
CA ASP A 194 -3.10 -3.98 -15.03
C ASP A 194 -3.16 -4.03 -13.48
N ILE A 195 -4.06 -3.27 -12.85
CA ILE A 195 -4.40 -3.38 -11.43
C ILE A 195 -5.87 -3.81 -11.30
N GLY A 196 -6.13 -4.85 -10.52
CA GLY A 196 -7.48 -5.31 -10.20
C GLY A 196 -8.16 -4.37 -9.20
N THR A 197 -7.87 -4.57 -7.92
CA THR A 197 -8.40 -3.76 -6.82
C THR A 197 -7.26 -3.08 -6.10
N VAL A 198 -7.40 -1.77 -5.84
CA VAL A 198 -6.54 -1.04 -4.91
C VAL A 198 -7.22 -1.08 -3.54
N SER A 199 -6.48 -1.41 -2.49
CA SER A 199 -7.02 -1.45 -1.13
C SER A 199 -7.51 -0.07 -0.69
N ASP A 200 -8.69 -0.05 -0.07
CA ASP A 200 -9.36 1.14 0.41
C ASP A 200 -9.22 1.34 1.94
N ARG A 201 -8.28 0.63 2.57
CA ARG A 201 -8.20 0.51 4.04
C ARG A 201 -7.09 1.28 4.69
N GLU A 202 -5.93 1.32 4.06
CA GLU A 202 -4.74 1.92 4.62
C GLU A 202 -3.78 2.34 3.52
N PHE A 203 -2.88 3.26 3.84
CA PHE A 203 -1.79 3.63 2.96
C PHE A 203 -0.60 4.17 3.76
N TRP A 204 0.55 4.18 3.11
CA TRP A 204 1.76 4.81 3.63
C TRP A 204 2.15 5.97 2.72
N ILE A 205 2.69 7.02 3.32
CA ILE A 205 3.44 8.05 2.61
C ILE A 205 4.92 7.80 2.90
N ILE A 206 5.71 7.63 1.85
CA ILE A 206 7.17 7.48 1.94
C ILE A 206 7.82 8.41 0.91
N GLN A 207 8.74 9.27 1.38
CA GLN A 207 9.46 10.24 0.56
C GLN A 207 10.94 9.94 0.67
N SER A 208 11.61 9.80 -0.47
CA SER A 208 13.05 9.58 -0.62
C SER A 208 13.41 9.72 -2.09
N ASP A 209 14.47 10.48 -2.37
CA ASP A 209 14.98 10.66 -3.74
C ASP A 209 15.98 9.55 -4.13
N VAL A 210 16.31 8.67 -3.20
CA VAL A 210 17.19 7.52 -3.42
C VAL A 210 16.32 6.30 -3.75
N PRO A 211 16.60 5.56 -4.85
CA PRO A 211 15.91 4.31 -5.16
C PRO A 211 15.97 3.32 -3.99
N ALA A 212 14.83 2.73 -3.65
CA ALA A 212 14.71 1.85 -2.50
C ALA A 212 13.67 0.75 -2.72
N GLN A 213 13.80 -0.33 -1.95
CA GLN A 213 12.72 -1.26 -1.67
C GLN A 213 12.05 -0.88 -0.35
N VAL A 214 10.75 -1.13 -0.25
CA VAL A 214 10.02 -1.02 1.01
C VAL A 214 9.41 -2.36 1.37
N THR A 215 9.43 -2.71 2.66
CA THR A 215 8.68 -3.85 3.20
C THR A 215 7.58 -3.33 4.11
N ILE A 216 6.35 -3.72 3.80
CA ILE A 216 5.14 -3.42 4.58
C ILE A 216 4.45 -4.73 4.95
N SER A 217 3.84 -4.79 6.13
CA SER A 217 3.07 -5.95 6.59
C SER A 217 1.58 -5.69 6.50
N TRP A 218 0.77 -6.73 6.51
CA TRP A 218 -0.69 -6.65 6.69
C TRP A 218 -1.15 -7.58 7.80
N ASN A 219 -2.35 -7.29 8.33
CA ASN A 219 -3.01 -8.11 9.33
C ASN A 219 -4.53 -8.16 9.03
N SER A 220 -5.32 -8.70 9.97
CA SER A 220 -6.77 -8.81 9.82
C SER A 220 -7.46 -7.46 9.60
N ARG A 221 -6.89 -6.36 10.08
CA ARG A 221 -7.41 -5.00 9.93
C ARG A 221 -7.25 -4.49 8.49
N SER A 222 -6.19 -4.89 7.81
CA SER A 222 -5.94 -4.62 6.39
C SER A 222 -7.02 -5.20 5.48
N SER A 223 -7.75 -6.21 5.95
CA SER A 223 -8.93 -6.79 5.27
C SER A 223 -8.63 -7.31 3.85
N LEU A 224 -7.40 -7.74 3.57
CA LEU A 224 -7.01 -8.22 2.23
C LEU A 224 -7.83 -9.45 1.78
N ALA A 225 -8.23 -10.31 2.72
CA ALA A 225 -9.10 -11.46 2.44
C ALA A 225 -10.50 -11.08 1.93
N THR A 226 -10.91 -9.82 2.06
CA THR A 226 -12.21 -9.32 1.57
C THR A 226 -12.14 -8.81 0.14
N ILE A 227 -10.94 -8.62 -0.41
CA ILE A 227 -10.75 -8.23 -1.79
C ILE A 227 -11.23 -9.40 -2.68
N PRO A 228 -12.19 -9.16 -3.61
CA PRO A 228 -12.74 -10.22 -4.44
C PRO A 228 -11.63 -11.00 -5.17
N ASN A 229 -11.65 -12.32 -5.02
CA ASN A 229 -10.74 -13.25 -5.69
C ASN A 229 -9.24 -13.00 -5.40
N ALA A 230 -8.91 -12.29 -4.31
CA ALA A 230 -7.53 -12.16 -3.89
C ALA A 230 -6.95 -13.52 -3.50
N THR A 231 -5.75 -13.81 -3.99
CA THR A 231 -4.88 -14.87 -3.48
C THR A 231 -3.63 -14.23 -2.92
N LEU A 232 -2.81 -14.97 -2.18
CA LEU A 232 -1.56 -14.41 -1.68
C LEU A 232 -0.68 -13.91 -2.84
N GLU A 233 -0.58 -14.70 -3.90
CA GLU A 233 0.24 -14.42 -5.08
C GLU A 233 -0.28 -13.23 -5.90
N SER A 234 -1.56 -12.86 -5.73
CA SER A 234 -2.13 -11.72 -6.44
C SER A 234 -1.86 -10.39 -5.75
N ILE A 235 -1.45 -10.39 -4.47
CA ILE A 235 -1.16 -9.16 -3.73
C ILE A 235 0.13 -8.51 -4.24
N ILE A 236 0.03 -7.23 -4.58
CA ILE A 236 1.13 -6.39 -5.05
C ILE A 236 1.19 -5.07 -4.29
N VAL A 237 2.34 -4.40 -4.33
CA VAL A 237 2.46 -3.00 -3.91
C VAL A 237 2.08 -2.11 -5.10
N VAL A 238 1.20 -1.15 -4.86
CA VAL A 238 0.82 -0.11 -5.83
C VAL A 238 1.14 1.26 -5.25
N GLY A 239 1.44 2.22 -6.12
CA GLY A 239 1.75 3.59 -5.74
C GLY A 239 0.97 4.61 -6.56
N TRP A 240 0.52 5.68 -5.91
CA TRP A 240 -0.09 6.83 -6.57
C TRP A 240 1.00 7.67 -7.24
N SER A 241 1.14 7.54 -8.55
CA SER A 241 2.13 8.29 -9.33
C SER A 241 1.76 9.76 -9.42
N LYS A 242 2.68 10.65 -8.99
CA LYS A 242 2.50 12.11 -9.10
C LYS A 242 2.51 12.58 -10.56
N ALA A 243 3.22 11.87 -11.44
CA ALA A 243 3.35 12.23 -12.84
C ALA A 243 2.07 11.95 -13.63
N SER A 244 1.39 10.84 -13.34
CA SER A 244 0.19 10.40 -14.06
C SER A 244 -1.12 10.59 -13.30
N ASN A 245 -1.07 11.01 -12.02
CA ASN A 245 -2.24 11.16 -11.15
C ASN A 245 -3.15 9.91 -11.14
N GLN A 246 -2.53 8.74 -11.01
CA GLN A 246 -3.22 7.45 -10.94
C GLN A 246 -2.34 6.42 -10.21
N TRP A 247 -2.96 5.37 -9.69
CA TRP A 247 -2.29 4.19 -9.16
C TRP A 247 -1.58 3.41 -10.28
N VAL A 248 -0.31 3.12 -10.06
CA VAL A 248 0.52 2.28 -10.94
C VAL A 248 1.17 1.16 -10.13
N ILE A 249 1.56 0.09 -10.82
CA ILE A 249 2.19 -1.07 -10.21
C ILE A 249 3.61 -0.69 -9.79
N ILE A 250 3.93 -0.89 -8.50
CA ILE A 250 5.31 -1.00 -8.04
C ILE A 250 5.72 -2.47 -8.09
N GLY A 251 4.80 -3.37 -7.71
CA GLY A 251 5.04 -4.81 -7.68
C GLY A 251 5.86 -5.22 -6.46
N ASN A 252 6.20 -6.50 -6.40
CA ASN A 252 6.89 -7.10 -5.27
C ASN A 252 8.04 -8.02 -5.69
N SER A 253 9.06 -8.08 -4.83
CA SER A 253 10.24 -8.95 -4.97
C SER A 253 10.19 -10.14 -4.00
N ALA A 254 9.47 -9.99 -2.89
CA ALA A 254 9.21 -11.06 -1.93
C ALA A 254 7.82 -10.86 -1.31
N ILE A 255 7.19 -11.98 -0.96
CA ILE A 255 5.93 -12.02 -0.23
C ILE A 255 5.88 -13.27 0.62
N SER A 256 5.31 -13.18 1.82
CA SER A 256 5.13 -14.34 2.72
C SER A 256 3.95 -14.13 3.66
N GLY A 257 3.32 -15.23 4.09
CA GLY A 257 2.16 -15.22 4.97
C GLY A 257 0.92 -15.82 4.29
N ASP A 258 -0.24 -15.28 4.64
CA ASP A 258 -1.55 -15.58 4.07
C ASP A 258 -2.38 -14.27 3.96
N LEU A 259 -3.63 -14.33 3.49
CA LEU A 259 -4.47 -13.14 3.33
C LEU A 259 -4.91 -12.48 4.65
N ALA A 260 -4.75 -13.16 5.79
CA ALA A 260 -5.08 -12.61 7.11
C ALA A 260 -3.87 -11.94 7.75
N GLN A 261 -2.65 -12.41 7.47
CA GLN A 261 -1.41 -11.83 8.00
C GLN A 261 -0.20 -12.16 7.12
N GLY A 262 0.66 -11.18 6.91
CA GLY A 262 1.87 -11.38 6.13
C GLY A 262 2.65 -10.11 5.87
N PHE A 263 3.64 -10.19 4.99
CA PHE A 263 4.41 -9.05 4.53
C PHE A 263 4.78 -9.16 3.05
N ILE A 264 5.00 -8.00 2.44
CA ILE A 264 5.40 -7.85 1.05
C ILE A 264 6.56 -6.87 0.98
N THR A 265 7.57 -7.23 0.20
CA THR A 265 8.69 -6.36 -0.15
C THR A 265 8.50 -5.92 -1.58
N SER A 266 8.51 -4.62 -1.83
CA SER A 266 8.30 -4.05 -3.15
C SER A 266 9.43 -4.39 -4.13
N GLN A 267 9.23 -4.12 -5.43
CA GLN A 267 10.37 -3.89 -6.32
C GLN A 267 11.08 -2.58 -5.96
N THR A 268 12.26 -2.34 -6.54
CA THR A 268 12.94 -1.05 -6.35
C THR A 268 12.18 0.05 -7.10
N PHE A 269 11.93 1.17 -6.44
CA PHE A 269 11.34 2.37 -7.02
C PHE A 269 11.94 3.62 -6.35
N VAL A 270 11.63 4.82 -6.85
CA VAL A 270 11.98 6.10 -6.21
C VAL A 270 10.78 6.56 -5.39
N PRO A 271 10.81 6.51 -4.04
CA PRO A 271 9.64 6.85 -3.23
C PRO A 271 9.05 8.23 -3.48
N SER A 272 9.89 9.24 -3.70
CA SER A 272 9.45 10.61 -3.98
C SER A 272 8.65 10.79 -5.26
N ASP A 273 8.66 9.83 -6.20
CA ASP A 273 7.81 9.89 -7.41
C ASP A 273 6.33 9.59 -7.12
N TYR A 274 6.06 9.03 -5.94
CA TYR A 274 4.74 8.60 -5.50
C TYR A 274 4.24 9.46 -4.34
N ALA A 275 2.93 9.69 -4.29
CA ALA A 275 2.31 10.45 -3.20
C ALA A 275 1.87 9.54 -2.04
N ALA A 276 1.50 8.29 -2.36
CA ALA A 276 1.13 7.25 -1.42
C ALA A 276 1.41 5.87 -2.00
N ILE A 277 1.61 4.88 -1.14
CA ILE A 277 1.64 3.46 -1.49
C ILE A 277 0.62 2.68 -0.68
N THR A 278 0.08 1.61 -1.25
CA THR A 278 -0.83 0.69 -0.57
C THR A 278 -0.77 -0.69 -1.24
N PHE A 279 -1.60 -1.61 -0.77
CA PHE A 279 -1.82 -2.90 -1.38
C PHE A 279 -2.73 -2.78 -2.59
N GLY A 280 -2.44 -3.54 -3.63
CA GLY A 280 -3.37 -3.82 -4.71
C GLY A 280 -3.37 -5.29 -5.04
N THR A 281 -4.22 -5.67 -5.99
CA THR A 281 -4.16 -6.98 -6.63
C THR A 281 -3.78 -6.83 -8.09
N ILE A 282 -3.06 -7.80 -8.64
CA ILE A 282 -3.08 -8.01 -10.09
C ILE A 282 -4.53 -8.28 -10.51
N PRO A 283 -4.99 -7.72 -11.64
CA PRO A 283 -6.29 -8.02 -12.15
C PRO A 283 -6.33 -9.52 -12.40
N LEU A 284 -7.49 -10.11 -12.15
CA LEU A 284 -7.77 -11.40 -12.74
C LEU A 284 -7.52 -11.27 -14.24
N PRO A 285 -6.98 -12.31 -14.91
CA PRO A 285 -6.96 -12.36 -16.36
C PRO A 285 -8.33 -11.89 -16.83
N THR A 286 -8.39 -10.72 -17.47
CA THR A 286 -9.66 -10.03 -17.80
C THR A 286 -10.30 -10.68 -19.01
N ASP A 287 -10.12 -11.98 -19.12
CA ASP A 287 -10.83 -12.77 -20.06
C ASP A 287 -11.92 -13.50 -19.29
N THR A 288 -13.08 -12.85 -19.22
CA THR A 288 -14.32 -13.40 -18.70
C THR A 288 -14.60 -14.80 -19.27
N PHE A 289 -14.07 -15.10 -20.47
CA PHE A 289 -14.14 -16.42 -21.06
C PHE A 289 -13.39 -17.50 -20.27
N ALA A 290 -12.16 -17.21 -19.82
CA ALA A 290 -11.35 -18.14 -19.04
C ALA A 290 -11.85 -18.33 -17.60
N VAL A 291 -12.43 -17.27 -17.03
CA VAL A 291 -12.94 -17.28 -15.66
C VAL A 291 -14.29 -18.00 -15.58
N GLU A 292 -15.18 -17.83 -16.57
CA GLU A 292 -16.48 -18.51 -16.61
C GLU A 292 -16.40 -19.91 -17.24
N ASN A 293 -15.49 -20.13 -18.18
CA ASN A 293 -15.32 -21.40 -18.90
C ASN A 293 -13.85 -21.88 -18.83
N PRO A 294 -13.37 -22.37 -17.67
CA PRO A 294 -12.02 -22.93 -17.55
C PRO A 294 -11.81 -24.14 -18.49
N THR A 295 -12.90 -24.74 -18.97
CA THR A 295 -12.93 -25.69 -20.08
C THR A 295 -14.18 -25.45 -20.92
N LEU A 296 -14.09 -25.57 -22.25
CA LEU A 296 -15.25 -25.51 -23.17
C LEU A 296 -16.18 -26.75 -23.09
N GLY A 297 -16.00 -27.64 -22.12
CA GLY A 297 -16.85 -28.83 -21.95
C GLY A 297 -16.75 -29.82 -23.12
N ASN A 298 -17.73 -30.72 -23.21
CA ASN A 298 -17.84 -31.66 -24.32
C ASN A 298 -19.21 -31.52 -24.97
N TYR A 299 -19.26 -31.66 -26.28
CA TYR A 299 -20.47 -31.37 -27.05
C TYR A 299 -21.10 -32.64 -27.63
N PHE A 300 -22.41 -32.59 -27.85
CA PHE A 300 -23.15 -33.58 -28.62
C PHE A 300 -23.77 -32.86 -29.82
N LEU A 301 -23.53 -33.37 -31.02
CA LEU A 301 -24.10 -32.85 -32.26
C LEU A 301 -24.98 -33.91 -32.90
N SER A 302 -26.18 -33.52 -33.33
CA SER A 302 -27.12 -34.35 -34.10
C SER A 302 -27.67 -33.59 -35.30
N PRO A 303 -26.90 -33.42 -36.40
CA PRO A 303 -27.30 -32.61 -37.55
C PRO A 303 -28.38 -33.30 -38.42
N ASN A 304 -29.60 -33.39 -37.88
CA ASN A 304 -30.77 -34.04 -38.49
C ASN A 304 -31.81 -33.01 -39.01
N GLY A 305 -31.59 -31.71 -38.77
CA GLY A 305 -32.45 -30.62 -39.20
C GLY A 305 -33.71 -30.42 -38.36
N ASP A 306 -33.75 -30.93 -37.12
CA ASP A 306 -34.84 -30.70 -36.17
C ASP A 306 -34.71 -29.38 -35.36
N GLY A 307 -33.59 -28.67 -35.54
CA GLY A 307 -33.27 -27.41 -34.87
C GLY A 307 -32.54 -27.58 -33.53
N ILE A 308 -32.26 -28.81 -33.08
CA ILE A 308 -31.64 -29.12 -31.79
C ILE A 308 -30.27 -29.77 -32.03
N ASN A 309 -29.20 -29.17 -31.49
CA ASN A 309 -27.82 -29.66 -31.65
C ASN A 309 -27.37 -29.86 -33.11
N ASP A 310 -27.99 -29.14 -34.05
CA ASP A 310 -27.62 -29.18 -35.47
C ASP A 310 -26.25 -28.54 -35.74
N PHE A 311 -25.85 -27.61 -34.86
CA PHE A 311 -24.61 -26.85 -34.96
C PHE A 311 -23.81 -26.92 -33.65
N LEU A 312 -22.49 -26.82 -33.75
CA LEU A 312 -21.62 -26.63 -32.60
C LEU A 312 -21.69 -25.17 -32.14
N VAL A 313 -22.46 -24.93 -31.10
CA VAL A 313 -22.59 -23.63 -30.46
C VAL A 313 -21.59 -23.54 -29.31
N ILE A 314 -20.66 -22.59 -29.41
CA ILE A 314 -19.71 -22.24 -28.36
C ILE A 314 -20.03 -20.81 -27.97
N ASP A 315 -20.69 -20.64 -26.82
CA ASP A 315 -21.14 -19.34 -26.33
C ASP A 315 -19.96 -18.38 -26.18
N GLY A 316 -20.14 -17.09 -26.54
CA GLY A 316 -19.17 -16.00 -26.38
C GLY A 316 -18.00 -15.99 -27.38
N MET A 317 -17.97 -16.91 -28.35
CA MET A 317 -16.97 -16.86 -29.43
C MET A 317 -17.12 -15.63 -30.33
N GLU A 318 -18.34 -15.13 -30.48
CA GLU A 318 -18.67 -13.90 -31.22
C GLU A 318 -18.04 -12.63 -30.61
N GLU A 319 -17.64 -12.66 -29.34
CA GLU A 319 -17.05 -11.52 -28.64
C GLU A 319 -15.52 -11.41 -28.86
N SER A 320 -14.88 -12.47 -29.38
CA SER A 320 -13.45 -12.51 -29.73
C SER A 320 -13.25 -12.38 -31.25
N PRO A 321 -12.88 -11.20 -31.77
CA PRO A 321 -12.78 -10.94 -33.21
C PRO A 321 -11.58 -11.60 -33.92
N ASN A 322 -10.82 -12.47 -33.25
CA ASN A 322 -9.71 -13.25 -33.82
C ASN A 322 -9.70 -14.69 -33.29
N ASN A 323 -10.88 -15.31 -33.21
CA ASN A 323 -10.98 -16.69 -32.79
C ASN A 323 -10.75 -17.68 -33.95
N SER A 324 -10.42 -18.93 -33.63
CA SER A 324 -10.44 -20.03 -34.60
C SER A 324 -10.90 -21.35 -33.98
N LEU A 325 -11.60 -22.15 -34.78
CA LEU A 325 -12.02 -23.51 -34.44
C LEU A 325 -11.35 -24.51 -35.38
N ARG A 326 -10.70 -25.53 -34.81
CA ARG A 326 -10.15 -26.68 -35.54
C ARG A 326 -10.73 -27.97 -34.97
N ILE A 327 -11.16 -28.89 -35.82
CA ILE A 327 -11.71 -30.19 -35.41
C ILE A 327 -10.91 -31.32 -36.07
N PHE A 328 -10.62 -32.35 -35.29
CA PHE A 328 -9.83 -33.51 -35.65
C PHE A 328 -10.62 -34.79 -35.42
N ASN A 329 -10.43 -35.79 -36.28
CA ASN A 329 -10.97 -37.12 -36.05
C ASN A 329 -10.12 -37.91 -35.05
N ARG A 330 -10.57 -39.13 -34.70
CA ARG A 330 -9.86 -40.05 -33.79
C ARG A 330 -8.43 -40.44 -34.21
N PHE A 331 -8.05 -40.19 -35.46
CA PHE A 331 -6.72 -40.46 -36.00
C PHE A 331 -5.82 -39.21 -36.03
N GLY A 332 -6.29 -38.07 -35.49
CA GLY A 332 -5.57 -36.80 -35.49
C GLY A 332 -5.62 -36.05 -36.83
N GLN A 333 -6.44 -36.49 -37.79
CA GLN A 333 -6.61 -35.79 -39.06
C GLN A 333 -7.57 -34.63 -38.88
N LYS A 334 -7.16 -33.42 -39.28
CA LYS A 334 -8.00 -32.22 -39.29
C LYS A 334 -9.13 -32.36 -40.32
N VAL A 335 -10.36 -32.31 -39.84
CA VAL A 335 -11.58 -32.43 -40.66
C VAL A 335 -12.30 -31.10 -40.84
N PHE A 336 -12.09 -30.16 -39.93
CA PHE A 336 -12.65 -28.82 -40.02
C PHE A 336 -11.66 -27.76 -39.55
N GLU A 337 -11.65 -26.60 -40.20
CA GLU A 337 -10.97 -25.40 -39.76
C GLU A 337 -11.75 -24.16 -40.16
N LYS A 338 -11.90 -23.22 -39.22
CA LYS A 338 -12.51 -21.93 -39.49
C LYS A 338 -11.87 -20.86 -38.61
N PHE A 339 -11.53 -19.73 -39.23
CA PHE A 339 -11.19 -18.49 -38.56
C PHE A 339 -12.45 -17.63 -38.42
N ASN A 340 -12.54 -16.86 -37.33
CA ASN A 340 -13.71 -16.08 -36.94
C ASN A 340 -14.98 -16.94 -36.95
N TYR A 341 -14.91 -18.04 -36.21
CA TYR A 341 -16.00 -18.99 -36.07
C TYR A 341 -17.16 -18.35 -35.29
N ILE A 342 -18.36 -18.48 -35.86
CA ILE A 342 -19.61 -17.92 -35.33
C ILE A 342 -20.71 -19.00 -35.27
N ASN A 343 -20.38 -20.18 -34.73
CA ASN A 343 -21.31 -21.29 -34.51
C ASN A 343 -21.85 -21.95 -35.80
N GLU A 344 -20.99 -22.08 -36.82
CA GLU A 344 -21.38 -22.55 -38.17
C GLU A 344 -21.15 -24.04 -38.43
N PHE A 345 -20.49 -24.78 -37.54
CA PHE A 345 -20.11 -26.18 -37.80
C PHE A 345 -21.30 -27.13 -37.60
N ASN A 346 -21.69 -27.84 -38.66
CA ASN A 346 -22.85 -28.74 -38.71
C ASN A 346 -22.48 -30.20 -39.04
N GLY A 347 -21.27 -30.64 -38.67
CA GLY A 347 -20.81 -32.00 -38.95
C GLY A 347 -20.40 -32.25 -40.40
N VAL A 348 -20.04 -31.21 -41.16
CA VAL A 348 -19.49 -31.31 -42.53
C VAL A 348 -18.02 -30.88 -42.53
N SER A 349 -17.16 -31.68 -43.17
CA SER A 349 -15.74 -31.36 -43.29
C SER A 349 -15.45 -30.30 -44.35
N ASN A 350 -14.56 -29.36 -44.04
CA ASN A 350 -14.00 -28.43 -45.02
C ASN A 350 -12.49 -28.61 -45.23
N THR A 351 -11.86 -29.58 -44.55
CA THR A 351 -10.45 -29.94 -44.72
C THR A 351 -10.24 -31.45 -44.85
N GLY A 352 -9.08 -31.85 -45.38
CA GLY A 352 -8.67 -33.26 -45.44
C GLY A 352 -9.34 -34.08 -46.54
N SER A 353 -9.23 -35.41 -46.44
CA SER A 353 -9.73 -36.36 -47.46
C SER A 353 -11.26 -36.43 -47.55
N PHE A 354 -11.96 -35.95 -46.53
CA PHE A 354 -13.43 -35.95 -46.43
C PHE A 354 -14.10 -34.83 -47.24
N VAL A 355 -13.32 -33.87 -47.75
CA VAL A 355 -13.82 -32.80 -48.64
C VAL A 355 -14.44 -33.36 -49.93
N VAL A 356 -14.01 -34.54 -50.38
CA VAL A 356 -14.54 -35.20 -51.59
C VAL A 356 -15.96 -35.76 -51.36
N SER A 357 -16.38 -35.91 -50.11
CA SER A 357 -17.69 -36.46 -49.72
C SER A 357 -18.45 -35.52 -48.78
N GLN A 358 -18.44 -34.21 -49.07
CA GLN A 358 -19.17 -33.23 -48.27
C GLN A 358 -20.68 -33.53 -48.18
N ASP A 359 -21.27 -34.06 -49.25
CA ASP A 359 -22.68 -34.46 -49.31
C ASP A 359 -23.03 -35.59 -48.33
N ALA A 360 -22.05 -36.43 -47.96
CA ALA A 360 -22.23 -37.52 -46.99
C ALA A 360 -21.99 -37.06 -45.55
N GLY A 361 -21.33 -35.92 -45.35
CA GLY A 361 -20.93 -35.43 -44.04
C GLY A 361 -19.87 -36.29 -43.33
N LEU A 362 -19.53 -35.91 -42.11
CA LEU A 362 -18.61 -36.66 -41.26
C LEU A 362 -19.29 -37.92 -40.68
N PRO A 363 -18.58 -39.07 -40.60
CA PRO A 363 -19.11 -40.28 -39.96
C PRO A 363 -19.41 -40.09 -38.48
N GLU A 364 -20.34 -40.90 -37.97
CA GLU A 364 -20.66 -40.97 -36.55
C GLU A 364 -19.41 -41.27 -35.69
N GLY A 365 -19.29 -40.57 -34.56
CA GLY A 365 -18.31 -40.87 -33.52
C GLY A 365 -17.70 -39.65 -32.85
N VAL A 366 -16.60 -39.90 -32.13
CA VAL A 366 -15.90 -38.89 -31.35
C VAL A 366 -14.89 -38.12 -32.21
N TYR A 367 -14.96 -36.80 -32.10
CA TYR A 367 -14.02 -35.83 -32.68
C TYR A 367 -13.44 -34.97 -31.57
N PHE A 368 -12.23 -34.46 -31.79
CA PHE A 368 -11.55 -33.56 -30.86
C PHE A 368 -11.52 -32.16 -31.45
N TYR A 369 -11.76 -31.14 -30.65
CA TYR A 369 -11.70 -29.77 -31.10
C TYR A 369 -10.60 -28.99 -30.36
N LEU A 370 -10.06 -27.99 -31.05
CA LEU A 370 -9.15 -26.98 -30.54
C LEU A 370 -9.74 -25.62 -30.89
N VAL A 371 -10.05 -24.83 -29.87
CA VAL A 371 -10.43 -23.42 -30.01
C VAL A 371 -9.24 -22.57 -29.62
N SER A 372 -8.91 -21.57 -30.43
CA SER A 372 -7.87 -20.59 -30.14
C SER A 372 -8.47 -19.19 -30.17
N LEU A 373 -8.24 -18.42 -29.11
CA LEU A 373 -8.62 -17.01 -29.00
C LEU A 373 -7.31 -16.21 -29.06
N ASP A 374 -6.89 -15.83 -30.27
CA ASP A 374 -5.56 -15.28 -30.51
C ASP A 374 -5.38 -13.88 -29.90
N ASP A 375 -6.49 -13.14 -29.71
CA ASP A 375 -6.52 -11.86 -29.01
C ASP A 375 -6.30 -11.98 -27.49
N LEU A 376 -6.53 -13.16 -26.94
CA LEU A 376 -6.48 -13.46 -25.52
C LEU A 376 -5.33 -14.43 -25.17
N GLU A 377 -4.60 -14.90 -26.18
CA GLU A 377 -3.54 -15.91 -26.07
C GLU A 377 -4.00 -17.22 -25.39
N LEU A 378 -5.29 -17.57 -25.55
CA LEU A 378 -5.88 -18.76 -24.94
C LEU A 378 -6.15 -19.87 -25.94
N GLN A 379 -6.03 -21.11 -25.45
CA GLN A 379 -6.36 -22.31 -26.19
C GLN A 379 -7.17 -23.28 -25.33
N TYR A 380 -8.24 -23.80 -25.92
CA TYR A 380 -9.13 -24.77 -25.29
C TYR A 380 -9.22 -26.03 -26.13
N THR A 381 -9.25 -27.17 -25.46
CA THR A 381 -9.42 -28.48 -26.09
C THR A 381 -10.53 -29.26 -25.44
N GLY A 382 -11.27 -30.03 -26.23
CA GLY A 382 -12.26 -30.97 -25.73
C GLY A 382 -12.64 -31.98 -26.81
N PHE A 383 -13.72 -32.72 -26.56
CA PHE A 383 -14.29 -33.61 -27.58
C PHE A 383 -15.75 -33.31 -27.85
N LEU A 384 -16.20 -33.69 -29.04
CA LEU A 384 -17.60 -33.72 -29.40
C LEU A 384 -17.96 -35.12 -29.91
N PHE A 385 -19.16 -35.57 -29.60
CA PHE A 385 -19.76 -36.75 -30.21
C PHE A 385 -20.71 -36.30 -31.32
N LEU A 386 -20.49 -36.79 -32.54
CA LEU A 386 -21.35 -36.56 -33.69
C LEU A 386 -22.23 -37.78 -33.89
N ASP A 387 -23.53 -37.61 -33.70
CA ASP A 387 -24.60 -38.56 -34.00
C ASP A 387 -25.30 -38.16 -35.29
N ARG A 388 -25.66 -39.10 -36.16
CA ARG A 388 -26.21 -38.76 -37.48
C ARG A 388 -27.34 -39.66 -37.95
#